data_AF-A0A6A6EGB0-F1
#
_entry.id   AF-A0A6A6EGB0-F1
#
_cell.length_a   1.000
_cell.length_b   1.000
_cell.length_c   1.000
_cell.angle_alpha   90.00
_cell.angle_beta   90.00
_cell.angle_gamma   90.00
#
_symmetry.space_group_name_H-M   'P 1'
#
loop_
_entity.id
_entity.type
_entity.pdbx_description
1 polymer ?
#
loop_
_entity_poly.entity_id
_entity_poly.type
_entity_poly.pdbx_seq_one_letter_code
_entity_poly.pdbx_strand_id
1 'polypeptide(L)'
;MRLLRISSDSGLSLTNNLGGNDLTNGGGKDKPGYKKTLLCGEQARRDGLQYFWVDTCCINKVNKGGLSQAINSMFRWYRDATRCYVYLSDVSNPTSQTDEEDFGLSVWESDFCKSRWFTRGWTLQELLAPDSVEFFSQEWKRLGDKASLRQQIHEITRIPDSALQGAPLAQFDVEERLSWNIHRHTKLKEDRVYSLLGIFDVYISPFYGEGVSRALERLQEQINKRKRCTEDLRPTDPRDDKTRIEDTKGGLLKDSYRWILNNADFRQWRDDEQSQLLWIKGDPGKGKTMLLCGIIDELQKWKAKTDLLSFFFCQATDSRINNATAVLRGLLYMLVDQQPSLVSHIRKKHDDAGKALFEDVNAWVALTEIFTSVLQDPSLRSTCLIIDALDECVLDLPKLLEFVAQQSAPSRVKWVVSSRNWPEIEEQLERAGYKHLH
;
A
#
# COMPACT_ATOMS: atom_id res chain seq x y z
N MET A 1 -4.59 8.51 11.55
CA MET A 1 -3.67 9.67 11.71
C MET A 1 -4.01 10.65 10.60
N ARG A 2 -4.77 11.73 10.86
CA ARG A 2 -5.26 12.64 9.81
C ARG A 2 -4.18 13.68 9.50
N LEU A 3 -3.20 13.28 8.70
CA LEU A 3 -2.09 14.10 8.28
C LEU A 3 -2.49 14.86 7.00
N LEU A 4 -2.28 16.18 6.96
CA LEU A 4 -2.64 17.05 5.83
C LEU A 4 -1.46 17.93 5.51
N ARG A 5 -0.90 17.88 4.29
CA ARG A 5 0.17 18.78 3.79
C ARG A 5 -0.39 19.94 2.99
N ILE A 6 0.22 21.13 3.17
CA ILE A 6 0.26 22.18 2.14
C ILE A 6 1.46 21.93 1.25
N SER A 7 1.26 21.54 0.01
CA SER A 7 2.33 21.74 -0.95
C SER A 7 2.37 23.20 -1.34
N SER A 8 3.53 23.82 -1.18
CA SER A 8 3.68 25.22 -1.54
C SER A 8 4.88 25.42 -2.42
N ASP A 9 4.73 26.39 -3.31
CA ASP A 9 5.66 26.71 -4.38
C ASP A 9 7.00 27.34 -3.93
N SER A 10 7.12 27.66 -2.65
CA SER A 10 8.37 28.06 -2.02
C SER A 10 9.27 26.83 -1.79
N GLY A 11 10.37 26.75 -2.54
CA GLY A 11 11.37 25.70 -2.38
C GLY A 11 11.98 25.66 -0.97
N LEU A 12 12.67 24.55 -0.67
CA LEU A 12 13.48 24.35 0.53
C LEU A 12 14.57 25.43 0.69
N SER A 13 14.24 26.63 1.16
CA SER A 13 15.22 27.58 1.68
C SER A 13 15.58 27.21 3.12
N LEU A 14 16.88 27.11 3.40
CA LEU A 14 17.44 26.89 4.73
C LEU A 14 17.48 28.16 5.59
N THR A 15 17.22 29.35 5.01
CA THR A 15 17.51 30.61 5.70
C THR A 15 16.31 31.51 5.95
N ASN A 16 15.14 31.29 5.31
CA ASN A 16 13.97 32.17 5.48
C ASN A 16 12.60 31.47 5.61
N ASN A 17 12.58 30.14 5.75
CA ASN A 17 11.32 29.40 5.95
C ASN A 17 10.94 29.28 7.44
N LEU A 18 9.65 29.09 7.71
CA LEU A 18 9.11 28.93 9.05
C LEU A 18 9.53 27.58 9.65
N GLY A 19 10.38 27.57 10.68
CA GLY A 19 10.79 26.34 11.36
C GLY A 19 9.78 25.90 12.42
N GLY A 20 9.84 24.63 12.85
CA GLY A 20 9.03 24.14 13.98
C GLY A 20 9.27 24.93 15.27
N ASN A 21 10.53 25.31 15.52
CA ASN A 21 10.92 26.13 16.68
C ASN A 21 10.38 27.57 16.62
N ASP A 22 10.11 28.10 15.42
CA ASP A 22 9.53 29.44 15.27
C ASP A 22 8.10 29.45 15.80
N LEU A 23 7.32 28.40 15.49
CA LEU A 23 5.93 28.26 15.93
C LEU A 23 5.80 28.04 17.44
N THR A 24 6.67 27.20 18.03
CA THR A 24 6.63 26.92 19.47
C THR A 24 7.05 28.13 20.31
N ASN A 25 7.90 28.99 19.78
CA ASN A 25 8.41 30.19 20.47
C ASN A 25 7.60 31.46 20.13
N GLY A 26 6.47 31.34 19.41
CA GLY A 26 5.64 32.47 19.01
C GLY A 26 6.26 33.42 17.97
N GLY A 27 7.37 33.02 17.34
CA GLY A 27 8.09 33.78 16.32
C GLY A 27 7.67 33.45 14.88
N GLY A 28 8.29 34.13 13.91
CA GLY A 28 8.13 33.80 12.49
C GLY A 28 6.85 34.32 11.82
N LYS A 29 6.05 35.16 12.48
CA LYS A 29 4.80 35.75 11.94
C LYS A 29 5.01 36.49 10.61
N ASP A 30 6.19 37.08 10.42
CA ASP A 30 6.55 37.84 9.22
C ASP A 30 7.05 36.95 8.07
N LYS A 31 7.25 35.65 8.31
CA LYS A 31 7.72 34.73 7.28
C LYS A 31 6.57 34.33 6.34
N PRO A 32 6.78 34.27 5.01
CA PRO A 32 5.74 33.88 4.05
C PRO A 32 5.10 32.51 4.32
N GLY A 33 5.81 31.60 4.99
CA GLY A 33 5.29 30.30 5.41
C GLY A 33 4.22 30.38 6.51
N TYR A 34 4.20 31.42 7.34
CA TYR A 34 3.27 31.55 8.46
C TYR A 34 1.82 31.67 7.99
N LYS A 35 1.58 32.57 7.01
CA LYS A 35 0.25 32.78 6.42
C LYS A 35 -0.33 31.48 5.85
N LYS A 36 0.50 30.67 5.18
CA LYS A 36 0.09 29.37 4.62
C LYS A 36 -0.33 28.41 5.72
N THR A 37 0.49 28.25 6.75
CA THR A 37 0.20 27.39 7.91
C THR A 37 -1.10 27.77 8.60
N LEU A 38 -1.33 29.08 8.80
CA LEU A 38 -2.57 29.60 9.41
C LEU A 38 -3.80 29.27 8.57
N LEU A 39 -3.76 29.56 7.27
CA LEU A 39 -4.87 29.31 6.35
C LEU A 39 -5.18 27.81 6.21
N CYS A 40 -4.15 26.95 6.25
CA CYS A 40 -4.33 25.50 6.29
C CYS A 40 -4.97 25.02 7.57
N GLY A 41 -4.55 25.54 8.74
CA GLY A 41 -5.21 25.23 10.00
C GLY A 41 -6.68 25.60 9.99
N GLU A 42 -7.02 26.76 9.42
CA GLU A 42 -8.40 27.20 9.25
C GLU A 42 -9.19 26.32 8.27
N GLN A 43 -8.59 25.93 7.13
CA GLN A 43 -9.23 25.02 6.19
C GLN A 43 -9.45 23.62 6.79
N ALA A 44 -8.44 23.09 7.48
CA ALA A 44 -8.53 21.81 8.19
C ALA A 44 -9.68 21.83 9.23
N ARG A 45 -9.81 22.94 9.98
CA ARG A 45 -10.90 23.14 10.93
C ARG A 45 -12.27 23.15 10.24
N ARG A 46 -12.40 23.82 9.09
CA ARG A 46 -13.63 23.81 8.28
C ARG A 46 -14.01 22.42 7.80
N ASP A 47 -13.02 21.61 7.44
CA ASP A 47 -13.21 20.22 7.00
C ASP A 47 -13.30 19.20 8.16
N GLY A 48 -13.40 19.66 9.42
CA GLY A 48 -13.57 18.80 10.59
C GLY A 48 -12.35 17.95 10.93
N LEU A 49 -11.15 18.40 10.55
CA LEU A 49 -9.88 17.73 10.82
C LEU A 49 -9.27 18.26 12.12
N GLN A 50 -8.86 17.34 13.01
CA GLN A 50 -8.27 17.67 14.32
C GLN A 50 -6.79 18.05 14.24
N TYR A 51 -6.08 17.54 13.23
CA TYR A 51 -4.64 17.71 13.08
C TYR A 51 -4.31 18.03 11.62
N PHE A 52 -3.20 18.73 11.41
CA PHE A 52 -2.60 18.98 10.10
C PHE A 52 -1.07 18.96 10.23
N TRP A 53 -0.36 18.84 9.11
CA TRP A 53 1.09 18.67 9.07
C TRP A 53 1.72 19.44 7.93
N VAL A 54 2.74 20.24 8.20
CA VAL A 54 3.42 20.99 7.12
C VAL A 54 4.90 20.63 7.14
N ASP A 55 5.39 20.09 6.03
CA ASP A 55 6.78 19.64 5.85
C ASP A 55 7.83 20.64 6.35
N THR A 56 7.54 21.92 6.17
CA THR A 56 8.41 23.05 6.43
C THR A 56 8.68 23.23 7.93
N CYS A 57 7.68 22.95 8.79
CA CYS A 57 7.83 23.04 10.24
C CYS A 57 7.94 21.68 10.94
N CYS A 58 7.46 20.59 10.32
CA CYS A 58 7.39 19.27 10.96
C CYS A 58 8.58 18.35 10.64
N ILE A 59 9.41 18.64 9.64
CA ILE A 59 10.62 17.85 9.35
C ILE A 59 11.85 18.58 9.90
N ASN A 60 12.50 17.98 10.89
CA ASN A 60 13.79 18.46 11.36
C ASN A 60 14.89 18.08 10.35
N LYS A 61 15.30 19.06 9.55
CA LYS A 61 16.31 18.92 8.49
C LYS A 61 17.75 18.88 9.02
N VAL A 62 17.97 19.20 10.30
CA VAL A 62 19.30 19.18 10.93
C VAL A 62 19.67 17.77 11.39
N ASN A 63 18.69 16.98 11.81
CA ASN A 63 18.89 15.59 12.19
C ASN A 63 18.92 14.69 10.95
N LYS A 64 20.11 14.21 10.55
CA LYS A 64 20.29 13.31 9.39
C LYS A 64 19.45 12.04 9.48
N GLY A 65 19.32 11.45 10.67
CA GLY A 65 18.50 10.24 10.88
C GLY A 65 17.01 10.52 10.67
N GLY A 66 16.51 11.61 11.27
CA GLY A 66 15.12 12.05 11.11
C GLY A 66 14.80 12.44 9.66
N LEU A 67 15.73 13.07 8.95
CA LEU A 67 15.57 13.42 7.54
C LEU A 67 15.50 12.18 6.64
N SER A 68 16.37 11.20 6.86
CA SER A 68 16.35 9.93 6.11
C SER A 68 15.03 9.18 6.31
N GLN A 69 14.57 9.08 7.56
CA GLN A 69 13.28 8.47 7.87
C GLN A 69 12.13 9.22 7.20
N ALA A 70 12.15 10.56 7.21
CA ALA A 70 11.13 11.37 6.58
C ALA A 70 11.07 11.20 5.06
N ILE A 71 12.22 11.19 4.39
CA ILE A 71 12.31 10.99 2.94
C ILE A 71 11.72 9.63 2.53
N ASN A 72 12.06 8.57 3.27
CA ASN A 72 11.57 7.23 2.98
C ASN A 72 10.10 6.99 3.39
N SER A 73 9.52 7.85 4.23
CA SER A 73 8.14 7.70 4.72
C SER A 73 7.15 8.64 4.01
N MET A 74 7.65 9.59 3.22
CA MET A 74 6.85 10.71 2.74
C MET A 74 5.66 10.30 1.87
N PHE A 75 5.87 9.38 0.94
CA PHE A 75 4.81 8.86 0.09
C PHE A 75 3.70 8.18 0.89
N ARG A 76 4.07 7.38 1.89
CA ARG A 76 3.12 6.73 2.80
C ARG A 76 2.31 7.76 3.57
N TRP A 77 2.96 8.80 4.08
CA TRP A 77 2.29 9.89 4.78
C TRP A 77 1.26 10.63 3.90
N TYR A 78 1.54 10.80 2.61
CA TYR A 78 0.55 11.35 1.67
C TYR A 78 -0.57 10.38 1.38
N ARG A 79 -0.26 9.12 1.12
CA ARG A 79 -1.27 8.10 0.83
C ARG A 79 -2.27 7.94 1.97
N ASP A 80 -1.78 7.97 3.20
CA ASP A 80 -2.59 7.76 4.39
C ASP A 80 -3.27 9.09 4.87
N ALA A 81 -3.06 10.20 4.16
CA ALA A 81 -3.70 11.48 4.42
C ALA A 81 -5.19 11.45 4.10
N THR A 82 -6.02 12.01 4.98
CA THR A 82 -7.47 12.14 4.72
C THR A 82 -7.77 13.15 3.61
N ARG A 83 -7.03 14.26 3.59
CA ARG A 83 -7.08 15.29 2.55
C ARG A 83 -5.68 15.87 2.37
N CYS A 84 -5.37 16.29 1.14
CA CYS A 84 -4.16 17.06 0.82
C CYS A 84 -4.57 18.38 0.17
N TYR A 85 -4.01 19.50 0.64
CA TYR A 85 -4.28 20.81 0.07
C TYR A 85 -3.03 21.31 -0.65
N VAL A 86 -3.19 21.77 -1.88
CA VAL A 86 -2.11 22.32 -2.68
C VAL A 86 -2.35 23.82 -2.80
N TYR A 87 -1.42 24.62 -2.26
CA TYR A 87 -1.49 26.07 -2.33
C TYR A 87 -0.57 26.58 -3.44
N LEU A 88 -1.19 27.06 -4.51
CA LEU A 88 -0.54 27.58 -5.70
C LEU A 88 -0.37 29.09 -5.57
N SER A 89 0.81 29.52 -5.09
CA SER A 89 1.09 30.94 -4.88
C SER A 89 1.27 31.75 -6.17
N ASP A 90 1.34 31.08 -7.31
CA ASP A 90 1.52 31.65 -8.65
C ASP A 90 0.27 31.53 -9.54
N VAL A 91 -0.86 31.12 -8.96
CA VAL A 91 -2.16 31.07 -9.63
C VAL A 91 -3.09 32.03 -8.90
N SER A 92 -3.54 33.07 -9.57
CA SER A 92 -4.47 34.06 -9.01
C SER A 92 -5.88 33.80 -9.53
N ASN A 93 -6.86 33.83 -8.62
CA ASN A 93 -8.27 33.82 -8.99
C ASN A 93 -9.00 34.94 -8.22
N PRO A 94 -8.70 36.21 -8.53
CA PRO A 94 -9.40 37.33 -7.93
C PRO A 94 -10.81 37.35 -8.51
N THR A 95 -11.84 37.22 -7.67
CA THR A 95 -13.19 37.50 -8.15
C THR A 95 -13.32 39.02 -8.12
N SER A 96 -13.51 39.62 -9.29
CA SER A 96 -14.33 40.81 -9.38
C SER A 96 -15.69 40.49 -8.75
N GLN A 97 -16.12 41.33 -7.82
CA GLN A 97 -17.47 41.31 -7.28
C GLN A 97 -18.45 41.71 -8.39
N THR A 98 -18.87 40.79 -9.24
CA THR A 98 -20.09 40.93 -10.05
C THR A 98 -20.59 39.53 -10.36
N ASP A 99 -21.73 39.19 -9.78
CA ASP A 99 -22.53 38.00 -10.06
C ASP A 99 -23.10 38.06 -11.48
N GLU A 100 -22.25 37.88 -12.49
CA GLU A 100 -22.69 37.54 -13.84
C GLU A 100 -21.92 36.31 -14.31
N GLU A 101 -22.71 35.31 -14.74
CA GLU A 101 -22.27 34.05 -15.34
C GLU A 101 -21.51 34.35 -16.64
N ASP A 102 -20.24 34.73 -16.53
CA ASP A 102 -19.39 34.94 -17.69
C ASP A 102 -18.84 33.59 -18.17
N PHE A 103 -19.25 33.20 -19.38
CA PHE A 103 -18.79 32.04 -20.16
C PHE A 103 -17.35 32.22 -20.69
N GLY A 104 -16.51 32.99 -19.98
CA GLY A 104 -15.10 33.16 -20.27
C GLY A 104 -14.29 32.03 -19.65
N LEU A 105 -13.40 31.40 -20.43
CA LEU A 105 -12.32 30.54 -19.92
C LEU A 105 -11.71 31.20 -18.69
N SER A 106 -11.84 30.55 -17.54
CA SER A 106 -11.47 31.17 -16.29
C SER A 106 -9.96 31.47 -16.32
N VAL A 107 -9.58 32.74 -16.16
CA VAL A 107 -8.19 33.23 -16.38
C VAL A 107 -7.17 32.41 -15.58
N TRP A 108 -7.58 31.88 -14.42
CA TRP A 108 -6.75 31.05 -13.56
C TRP A 108 -6.37 29.70 -14.18
N GLU A 109 -7.13 29.15 -15.14
CA GLU A 109 -6.80 27.87 -15.80
C GLU A 109 -5.47 27.94 -16.56
N SER A 110 -5.22 29.05 -17.26
CA SER A 110 -3.93 29.28 -17.95
C SER A 110 -2.78 29.31 -16.95
N ASP A 111 -2.97 29.98 -15.81
CA ASP A 111 -1.95 30.10 -14.77
C ASP A 111 -1.74 28.77 -14.05
N PHE A 112 -2.81 28.00 -13.83
CA PHE A 112 -2.75 26.65 -13.28
C PHE A 112 -1.87 25.74 -14.14
N CYS A 113 -2.07 25.74 -15.46
CA CYS A 113 -1.26 24.96 -16.40
C CYS A 113 0.23 25.33 -16.39
N LYS A 114 0.55 26.58 -16.01
CA LYS A 114 1.93 27.11 -15.93
C LYS A 114 2.52 27.06 -14.52
N SER A 115 1.75 26.61 -13.52
CA SER A 115 2.17 26.68 -12.14
C SER A 115 3.47 25.89 -11.92
N ARG A 116 4.40 26.49 -11.18
CA ARG A 116 5.68 25.84 -10.85
C ARG A 116 5.48 24.60 -9.98
N TRP A 117 4.31 24.42 -9.37
CA TRP A 117 3.99 23.21 -8.62
C TRP A 117 4.15 21.95 -9.48
N PHE A 118 3.76 21.99 -10.76
CA PHE A 118 3.90 20.85 -11.67
C PHE A 118 5.34 20.58 -12.11
N THR A 119 6.25 21.55 -11.94
CA THR A 119 7.65 21.44 -12.35
C THR A 119 8.60 21.11 -11.20
N ARG A 120 8.10 20.87 -9.98
CA ARG A 120 8.92 20.50 -8.82
C ARG A 120 8.98 18.98 -8.63
N GLY A 121 10.15 18.44 -8.29
CA GLY A 121 10.34 16.98 -8.11
C GLY A 121 9.45 16.37 -7.03
N TRP A 122 9.52 16.91 -5.81
CA TRP A 122 8.79 16.39 -4.66
C TRP A 122 7.26 16.41 -4.78
N THR A 123 6.71 17.27 -5.64
CA THR A 123 5.25 17.39 -5.83
C THR A 123 4.66 16.23 -6.63
N LEU A 124 5.51 15.40 -7.25
CA LEU A 124 5.06 14.17 -7.90
C LEU A 124 4.44 13.19 -6.91
N GLN A 125 5.09 12.97 -5.76
CA GLN A 125 4.56 12.08 -4.72
C GLN A 125 3.29 12.66 -4.11
N GLU A 126 3.22 13.98 -3.96
CA GLU A 126 2.05 14.68 -3.40
C GLU A 126 0.82 14.61 -4.32
N LEU A 127 1.03 14.44 -5.63
CA LEU A 127 -0.03 14.26 -6.61
C LEU A 127 -0.54 12.80 -6.62
N LEU A 128 0.41 11.86 -6.66
CA LEU A 128 0.13 10.44 -6.92
C LEU A 128 -0.27 9.66 -5.68
N ALA A 129 0.36 9.93 -4.53
CA ALA A 129 0.14 9.14 -3.33
C ALA A 129 -1.26 9.30 -2.70
N PRO A 130 -1.79 10.52 -2.48
CA PRO A 130 -3.05 10.70 -1.75
C PRO A 130 -4.27 10.40 -2.63
N ASP A 131 -5.32 9.86 -2.01
CA ASP A 131 -6.63 9.67 -2.65
C ASP A 131 -7.31 11.02 -2.97
N SER A 132 -7.12 12.05 -2.13
CA SER A 132 -7.78 13.35 -2.25
C SER A 132 -6.77 14.50 -2.27
N VAL A 133 -6.75 15.29 -3.35
CA VAL A 133 -5.95 16.51 -3.48
C VAL A 133 -6.85 17.66 -3.92
N GLU A 134 -6.88 18.75 -3.17
CA GLU A 134 -7.61 19.98 -3.49
C GLU A 134 -6.64 21.13 -3.76
N PHE A 135 -6.89 21.89 -4.83
CA PHE A 135 -6.04 22.98 -5.28
C PHE A 135 -6.62 24.33 -4.87
N PHE A 136 -5.77 25.20 -4.33
CA PHE A 136 -6.12 26.53 -3.86
C PHE A 136 -5.23 27.59 -4.51
N SER A 137 -5.83 28.71 -4.91
CA SER A 137 -5.14 29.88 -5.47
C SER A 137 -4.32 30.63 -4.43
N GLN A 138 -3.57 31.64 -4.87
CA GLN A 138 -2.85 32.59 -4.02
C GLN A 138 -3.76 33.29 -2.98
N GLU A 139 -5.03 33.51 -3.33
CA GLU A 139 -6.06 34.10 -2.46
C GLU A 139 -6.75 33.08 -1.55
N TRP A 140 -6.28 31.82 -1.55
CA TRP A 140 -6.89 30.71 -0.81
C TRP A 140 -8.31 30.37 -1.28
N LYS A 141 -8.59 30.54 -2.58
CA LYS A 141 -9.84 30.08 -3.18
C LYS A 141 -9.66 28.70 -3.79
N ARG A 142 -10.64 27.84 -3.57
CA ARG A 142 -10.66 26.50 -4.14
C ARG A 142 -10.81 26.59 -5.66
N LEU A 143 -9.84 26.04 -6.39
CA LEU A 143 -9.82 25.96 -7.85
C LEU A 143 -10.48 24.67 -8.34
N GLY A 144 -10.35 23.59 -7.57
CA GLY A 144 -10.86 22.27 -7.91
C GLY A 144 -10.12 21.18 -7.13
N ASP A 145 -10.33 19.94 -7.51
CA ASP A 145 -9.62 18.78 -6.97
C ASP A 145 -9.00 17.93 -8.08
N LYS A 146 -8.22 16.92 -7.69
CA LYS A 146 -7.55 16.00 -8.62
C LYS A 146 -8.52 15.32 -9.58
N ALA A 147 -9.77 15.06 -9.17
CA ALA A 147 -10.76 14.43 -10.03
C ALA A 147 -11.36 15.44 -11.01
N SER A 148 -11.71 16.65 -10.56
CA SER A 148 -12.30 17.69 -11.40
C SER A 148 -11.31 18.28 -12.41
N LEU A 149 -10.01 18.33 -12.07
CA LEU A 149 -8.94 18.88 -12.92
C LEU A 149 -8.10 17.79 -13.59
N ARG A 150 -8.60 16.54 -13.63
CA ARG A 150 -7.83 15.37 -14.09
C ARG A 150 -7.26 15.57 -15.49
N GLN A 151 -8.09 16.03 -16.43
CA GLN A 151 -7.68 16.22 -17.82
C GLN A 151 -6.54 17.23 -17.93
N GLN A 152 -6.66 18.39 -17.28
CA GLN A 152 -5.61 19.42 -17.25
C GLN A 152 -4.33 18.86 -16.63
N ILE A 153 -4.44 18.14 -15.50
CA ILE A 153 -3.28 17.52 -14.83
C ILE A 153 -2.61 16.50 -15.77
N HIS A 154 -3.38 15.66 -16.46
CA HIS A 154 -2.87 14.70 -17.44
C HIS A 154 -2.13 15.41 -18.58
N GLU A 155 -2.71 16.47 -19.15
CA GLU A 155 -2.10 17.23 -20.24
C GLU A 155 -0.78 17.89 -19.83
N ILE A 156 -0.70 18.44 -18.60
CA ILE A 156 0.51 19.07 -18.06
C ILE A 156 1.60 18.04 -17.74
N THR A 157 1.22 16.94 -17.07
CA THR A 157 2.19 16.02 -16.45
C THR A 157 2.49 14.78 -17.30
N ARG A 158 1.63 14.47 -18.28
CA ARG A 158 1.62 13.23 -19.09
C ARG A 158 1.44 11.95 -18.26
N ILE A 159 1.02 12.08 -17.00
CA ILE A 159 0.70 10.93 -16.14
C ILE A 159 -0.64 10.35 -16.58
N PRO A 160 -0.77 9.03 -16.80
CA PRO A 160 -2.02 8.40 -17.20
C PRO A 160 -3.18 8.68 -16.24
N ASP A 161 -4.39 8.82 -16.78
CA ASP A 161 -5.61 9.03 -16.00
C ASP A 161 -5.81 7.95 -14.91
N SER A 162 -5.48 6.70 -15.22
CA SER A 162 -5.56 5.59 -14.27
C SER A 162 -4.62 5.77 -13.07
N ALA A 163 -3.41 6.31 -13.26
CA ALA A 163 -2.50 6.62 -12.16
C ALA A 163 -3.04 7.77 -11.30
N LEU A 164 -3.60 8.81 -11.92
CA LEU A 164 -4.22 9.94 -11.20
C LEU A 164 -5.45 9.52 -10.38
N GLN A 165 -6.17 8.50 -10.84
CA GLN A 165 -7.29 7.86 -10.15
C GLN A 165 -6.87 6.92 -9.01
N GLY A 166 -5.57 6.70 -8.80
CA GLY A 166 -5.06 5.88 -7.71
C GLY A 166 -4.90 4.39 -8.05
N ALA A 167 -4.80 4.03 -9.34
CA ALA A 167 -4.44 2.68 -9.71
C ALA A 167 -3.05 2.31 -9.17
N PRO A 168 -2.81 1.02 -8.79
CA PRO A 168 -1.55 0.61 -8.20
C PRO A 168 -0.35 0.98 -9.09
N LEU A 169 0.59 1.76 -8.56
CA LEU A 169 1.73 2.24 -9.36
C LEU A 169 2.61 1.12 -9.93
N ALA A 170 2.57 -0.07 -9.33
CA ALA A 170 3.30 -1.24 -9.80
C ALA A 170 2.81 -1.78 -11.16
N GLN A 171 1.62 -1.40 -11.63
CA GLN A 171 1.10 -1.80 -12.93
C GLN A 171 1.76 -1.06 -14.11
N PHE A 172 2.38 0.09 -13.83
CA PHE A 172 3.11 0.89 -14.82
C PHE A 172 4.56 0.41 -14.86
N ASP A 173 5.14 0.40 -16.05
CA ASP A 173 6.53 -0.03 -16.22
C ASP A 173 7.51 0.93 -15.52
N VAL A 174 8.77 0.54 -15.48
CA VAL A 174 9.80 1.32 -14.75
C VAL A 174 10.11 2.60 -15.54
N GLU A 175 10.25 2.51 -16.86
CA GLU A 175 10.57 3.64 -17.72
C GLU A 175 9.49 4.74 -17.69
N GLU A 176 8.22 4.37 -17.74
CA GLU A 176 7.05 5.24 -17.67
C GLU A 176 7.01 5.97 -16.34
N ARG A 177 7.21 5.27 -15.22
CA ARG A 177 7.26 5.92 -13.90
C ARG A 177 8.44 6.86 -13.74
N LEU A 178 9.61 6.52 -14.31
CA LEU A 178 10.76 7.42 -14.37
C LEU A 178 10.44 8.66 -15.23
N SER A 179 9.65 8.49 -16.31
CA SER A 179 9.30 9.56 -17.24
C SER A 179 8.50 10.70 -16.60
N TRP A 180 7.68 10.40 -15.59
CA TRP A 180 6.84 11.37 -14.86
C TRP A 180 7.64 12.46 -14.12
N ASN A 181 8.96 12.29 -14.03
CA ASN A 181 9.89 13.21 -13.37
C ASN A 181 10.85 13.92 -14.35
N ILE A 182 10.77 13.68 -15.65
CA ILE A 182 11.69 14.25 -16.66
C ILE A 182 11.66 15.78 -16.62
N HIS A 183 10.47 16.38 -16.61
CA HIS A 183 10.26 17.83 -16.63
C HIS A 183 10.27 18.49 -15.25
N ARG A 184 10.62 17.73 -14.20
CA ARG A 184 10.63 18.20 -12.83
C ARG A 184 12.04 18.56 -12.38
N HIS A 185 12.13 19.61 -11.56
CA HIS A 185 13.34 20.22 -11.05
C HIS A 185 13.39 20.14 -9.53
N THR A 186 14.60 19.98 -9.00
CA THR A 186 14.85 19.92 -7.57
C THR A 186 15.98 20.86 -7.18
N LYS A 187 15.93 21.37 -5.95
CA LYS A 187 16.96 22.28 -5.44
C LYS A 187 18.29 21.54 -5.19
N LEU A 188 18.22 20.40 -4.52
CA LEU A 188 19.36 19.48 -4.43
C LEU A 188 19.28 18.54 -5.62
N LYS A 189 20.40 18.33 -6.29
CA LYS A 189 20.45 17.54 -7.52
C LYS A 189 20.02 16.09 -7.26
N GLU A 190 20.41 15.50 -6.13
CA GLU A 190 20.08 14.12 -5.75
C GLU A 190 18.60 13.91 -5.44
N ASP A 191 17.87 14.97 -5.07
CA ASP A 191 16.42 14.88 -4.84
C ASP A 191 15.66 14.52 -6.13
N ARG A 192 16.27 14.71 -7.32
CA ARG A 192 15.69 14.22 -8.58
C ARG A 192 15.50 12.70 -8.55
N VAL A 193 16.28 11.99 -7.73
CA VAL A 193 16.15 10.55 -7.49
C VAL A 193 15.39 10.30 -6.19
N TYR A 194 15.72 10.97 -5.08
CA TYR A 194 15.08 10.65 -3.79
C TYR A 194 13.59 10.99 -3.75
N SER A 195 13.13 11.92 -4.59
CA SER A 195 11.69 12.18 -4.79
C SER A 195 10.96 11.06 -5.55
N LEU A 196 11.65 9.99 -5.97
CA LEU A 196 11.05 8.82 -6.63
C LEU A 196 10.93 7.60 -5.71
N LEU A 197 11.55 7.61 -4.53
CA LEU A 197 11.63 6.42 -3.66
C LEU A 197 10.24 5.84 -3.35
N GLY A 198 9.26 6.71 -3.09
CA GLY A 198 7.88 6.28 -2.85
C GLY A 198 7.12 5.82 -4.09
N ILE A 199 7.45 6.35 -5.27
CA ILE A 199 6.84 5.94 -6.56
C ILE A 199 7.24 4.50 -6.91
N PHE A 200 8.47 4.14 -6.57
CA PHE A 200 9.00 2.78 -6.74
C PHE A 200 8.84 1.92 -5.49
N ASP A 201 8.35 2.50 -4.38
CA ASP A 201 8.25 1.90 -3.05
C ASP A 201 9.52 1.09 -2.70
N VAL A 202 10.63 1.83 -2.65
CA VAL A 202 11.96 1.35 -2.26
C VAL A 202 12.52 2.18 -1.11
N TYR A 203 13.43 1.60 -0.35
CA TYR A 203 14.13 2.29 0.72
C TYR A 203 15.58 2.57 0.32
N ILE A 204 15.98 3.84 0.39
CA ILE A 204 17.37 4.27 0.18
C ILE A 204 17.71 5.31 1.22
N SER A 205 18.81 5.10 1.96
CA SER A 205 19.34 6.15 2.83
C SER A 205 19.92 7.28 1.96
N PRO A 206 19.38 8.51 2.03
CA PRO A 206 19.87 9.64 1.25
C PRO A 206 21.31 9.98 1.62
N PHE A 207 22.15 10.21 0.61
CA PHE A 207 23.54 10.60 0.75
C PHE A 207 23.84 11.79 -0.17
N TYR A 208 23.50 12.99 0.32
CA TYR A 208 23.74 14.23 -0.42
C TYR A 208 25.24 14.47 -0.66
N GLY A 209 25.60 14.78 -1.90
CA GLY A 209 26.99 14.84 -2.36
C GLY A 209 27.40 13.66 -3.25
N GLU A 210 26.62 12.57 -3.27
CA GLU A 210 26.91 11.40 -4.11
C GLU A 210 26.72 11.64 -5.62
N GLY A 211 25.98 12.70 -5.97
CA GLY A 211 25.63 12.99 -7.36
C GLY A 211 24.44 12.19 -7.88
N VAL A 212 23.81 12.72 -8.94
CA VAL A 212 22.56 12.17 -9.49
C VAL A 212 22.78 10.76 -10.05
N SER A 213 23.89 10.53 -10.77
CA SER A 213 24.15 9.24 -11.42
C SER A 213 24.27 8.10 -10.41
N ARG A 214 25.00 8.31 -9.31
CA ARG A 214 25.16 7.31 -8.25
C ARG A 214 23.88 7.09 -7.46
N ALA A 215 23.14 8.16 -7.17
CA ALA A 215 21.81 8.03 -6.56
C ALA A 215 20.88 7.20 -7.46
N LEU A 216 20.88 7.44 -8.78
CA LEU A 216 20.06 6.73 -9.75
C LEU A 216 20.46 5.25 -9.88
N GLU A 217 21.76 4.95 -9.88
CA GLU A 217 22.28 3.58 -9.86
C GLU A 217 21.74 2.81 -8.64
N ARG A 218 21.81 3.41 -7.45
CA ARG A 218 21.26 2.82 -6.23
C ARG A 218 19.74 2.64 -6.31
N LEU A 219 19.02 3.59 -6.90
CA LEU A 219 17.57 3.47 -7.15
C LEU A 219 17.28 2.25 -8.03
N GLN A 220 17.96 2.15 -9.16
CA GLN A 220 17.76 1.04 -10.10
C GLN A 220 18.12 -0.31 -9.46
N GLU A 221 19.19 -0.36 -8.67
CA GLU A 221 19.57 -1.55 -7.91
C GLU A 221 18.45 -2.00 -6.96
N GLN A 222 17.84 -1.07 -6.21
CA GLN A 222 16.75 -1.40 -5.29
C GLN A 222 15.49 -1.85 -6.03
N ILE A 223 15.16 -1.22 -7.17
CA ILE A 223 14.04 -1.64 -8.03
C ILE A 223 14.28 -3.08 -8.52
N ASN A 224 15.48 -3.37 -9.01
CA ASN A 224 15.84 -4.69 -9.53
C ASN A 224 15.85 -5.76 -8.43
N LYS A 225 16.41 -5.45 -7.25
CA LYS A 225 16.40 -6.38 -6.10
C LYS A 225 14.98 -6.72 -5.68
N ARG A 226 14.10 -5.72 -5.59
CA ARG A 226 12.69 -5.94 -5.27
C ARG A 226 11.97 -6.79 -6.32
N LYS A 227 12.21 -6.51 -7.60
CA LYS A 227 11.63 -7.28 -8.71
C LYS A 227 12.06 -8.75 -8.62
N ARG A 228 13.37 -9.02 -8.52
CA ARG A 228 13.90 -10.38 -8.35
C ARG A 228 13.36 -11.09 -7.12
N CYS A 229 13.29 -10.40 -5.98
CA CYS A 229 12.72 -10.93 -4.75
C CYS A 229 11.27 -11.40 -4.93
N THR A 230 10.46 -10.61 -5.64
CA THR A 230 9.06 -10.94 -5.91
C THR A 230 8.93 -12.10 -6.91
N GLU A 231 9.79 -12.14 -7.93
CA GLU A 231 9.86 -13.22 -8.92
C GLU A 231 10.28 -14.55 -8.26
N ASP A 232 11.35 -14.55 -7.48
CA ASP A 232 11.84 -15.74 -6.76
C ASP A 232 10.82 -16.23 -5.73
N LEU A 233 10.03 -15.33 -5.12
CA LEU A 233 8.99 -15.69 -4.17
C LEU A 233 7.79 -16.40 -4.82
N ARG A 234 7.53 -16.18 -6.11
CA ARG A 234 6.33 -16.65 -6.84
C ARG A 234 6.59 -18.00 -7.56
N PRO A 235 6.35 -19.17 -6.93
CA PRO A 235 6.35 -20.44 -7.67
C PRO A 235 5.14 -20.56 -8.60
N THR A 236 4.01 -19.98 -8.20
CA THR A 236 2.74 -19.86 -8.93
C THR A 236 2.01 -18.59 -8.43
N ASP A 237 0.97 -18.15 -9.13
CA ASP A 237 0.04 -17.15 -8.60
C ASP A 237 -1.26 -17.83 -8.14
N PRO A 238 -1.58 -17.77 -6.85
CA PRO A 238 -2.81 -18.38 -6.35
C PRO A 238 -4.09 -17.86 -7.02
N ARG A 239 -4.09 -16.65 -7.59
CA ARG A 239 -5.23 -16.09 -8.35
C ARG A 239 -5.44 -16.81 -9.67
N ASP A 240 -4.34 -17.15 -10.36
CA ASP A 240 -4.38 -17.93 -11.59
C ASP A 240 -4.78 -19.38 -11.27
N ASP A 241 -4.31 -19.91 -10.14
CA ASP A 241 -4.72 -21.23 -9.64
C ASP A 241 -6.22 -21.30 -9.33
N LYS A 242 -6.79 -20.28 -8.67
CA LYS A 242 -8.24 -20.16 -8.45
C LYS A 242 -9.00 -20.19 -9.76
N THR A 243 -8.58 -19.36 -10.72
CA THR A 243 -9.23 -19.25 -12.05
C THR A 243 -9.21 -20.59 -12.76
N ARG A 244 -8.05 -21.26 -12.83
CA ARG A 244 -7.90 -22.59 -13.42
C ARG A 244 -8.77 -23.64 -12.73
N ILE A 245 -8.85 -23.63 -11.40
CA ILE A 245 -9.66 -24.56 -10.61
C ILE A 245 -11.15 -24.38 -10.93
N GLU A 246 -11.62 -23.13 -10.99
CA GLU A 246 -13.01 -22.82 -11.34
C GLU A 246 -13.35 -23.30 -12.75
N ASP A 247 -12.52 -22.97 -13.74
CA ASP A 247 -12.73 -23.38 -15.13
C ASP A 247 -12.76 -24.91 -15.27
N THR A 248 -11.81 -25.60 -14.63
CA THR A 248 -11.72 -27.08 -14.68
C THR A 248 -12.93 -27.74 -14.00
N LYS A 249 -13.56 -27.08 -13.04
CA LYS A 249 -14.73 -27.58 -12.30
C LYS A 249 -16.07 -27.09 -12.86
N GLY A 250 -16.09 -26.47 -14.05
CA GLY A 250 -17.31 -26.04 -14.73
C GLY A 250 -17.85 -24.69 -14.26
N GLY A 251 -17.01 -23.87 -13.63
CA GLY A 251 -17.35 -22.55 -13.12
C GLY A 251 -17.89 -22.54 -11.69
N LEU A 252 -17.99 -21.35 -11.12
CA LEU A 252 -18.47 -21.14 -9.74
C LEU A 252 -19.98 -20.85 -9.72
N LEU A 253 -20.76 -21.77 -9.12
CA LEU A 253 -22.20 -21.59 -8.96
C LEU A 253 -22.52 -20.87 -7.65
N LYS A 254 -23.12 -19.68 -7.73
CA LYS A 254 -23.42 -18.85 -6.53
C LYS A 254 -24.25 -19.57 -5.47
N ASP A 255 -25.24 -20.35 -5.90
CA ASP A 255 -26.13 -21.06 -4.98
C ASP A 255 -25.43 -22.19 -4.20
N SER A 256 -24.27 -22.65 -4.65
CA SER A 256 -23.49 -23.71 -3.98
C SER A 256 -22.83 -23.27 -2.67
N TYR A 257 -22.55 -21.97 -2.51
CA TYR A 257 -21.86 -21.43 -1.34
C TYR A 257 -22.65 -20.41 -0.55
N ARG A 258 -23.70 -19.78 -1.13
CA ARG A 258 -24.41 -18.64 -0.50
C ARG A 258 -24.91 -18.92 0.92
N TRP A 259 -25.24 -20.18 1.23
CA TRP A 259 -25.71 -20.59 2.55
C TRP A 259 -24.68 -20.27 3.67
N ILE A 260 -23.38 -20.32 3.36
CA ILE A 260 -22.32 -20.08 4.37
C ILE A 260 -22.34 -18.65 4.91
N LEU A 261 -22.77 -17.69 4.10
CA LEU A 261 -22.83 -16.28 4.49
C LEU A 261 -23.86 -16.04 5.61
N ASN A 262 -24.79 -16.98 5.77
CA ASN A 262 -25.82 -16.97 6.81
C ASN A 262 -25.55 -17.96 7.95
N ASN A 263 -24.50 -18.78 7.84
CA ASN A 263 -24.12 -19.71 8.89
C ASN A 263 -23.62 -18.94 10.13
N ALA A 264 -24.03 -19.39 11.32
CA ALA A 264 -23.73 -18.72 12.58
C ALA A 264 -22.23 -18.71 12.89
N ASP A 265 -21.54 -19.83 12.67
CA ASP A 265 -20.11 -19.97 12.94
C ASP A 265 -19.27 -19.12 11.98
N PHE A 266 -19.68 -19.04 10.70
CA PHE A 266 -19.01 -18.16 9.72
C PHE A 266 -19.17 -16.68 10.10
N ARG A 267 -20.38 -16.24 10.45
CA ARG A 267 -20.64 -14.86 10.88
C ARG A 267 -19.89 -14.53 12.16
N GLN A 268 -19.89 -15.45 13.12
CA GLN A 268 -19.14 -15.29 14.35
C GLN A 268 -17.64 -15.17 14.04
N TRP A 269 -17.06 -16.07 13.23
CA TRP A 269 -15.67 -15.95 12.82
C TRP A 269 -15.38 -14.63 12.11
N ARG A 270 -16.27 -14.15 11.24
CA ARG A 270 -16.05 -12.91 10.49
C ARG A 270 -16.10 -11.67 11.39
N ASP A 271 -17.06 -11.62 12.32
CA ASP A 271 -17.40 -10.41 13.07
C ASP A 271 -16.74 -10.35 14.46
N ASP A 272 -16.37 -11.49 15.04
CA ASP A 272 -15.71 -11.59 16.36
C ASP A 272 -14.18 -11.38 16.23
N GLU A 273 -13.62 -10.43 16.98
CA GLU A 273 -12.18 -10.18 17.04
C GLU A 273 -11.40 -11.25 17.81
N GLN A 274 -12.06 -12.11 18.59
CA GLN A 274 -11.42 -13.21 19.30
C GLN A 274 -11.41 -14.50 18.47
N SER A 275 -12.14 -14.55 17.37
CA SER A 275 -12.28 -15.74 16.52
C SER A 275 -11.34 -15.65 15.32
N GLN A 276 -10.17 -16.25 15.45
CA GLN A 276 -9.09 -16.09 14.46
C GLN A 276 -9.01 -17.23 13.45
N LEU A 277 -9.49 -18.44 13.76
CA LEU A 277 -9.40 -19.59 12.85
C LEU A 277 -10.77 -20.21 12.60
N LEU A 278 -11.10 -20.43 11.33
CA LEU A 278 -12.25 -21.17 10.86
C LEU A 278 -11.81 -22.41 10.09
N TRP A 279 -12.27 -23.59 10.51
CA TRP A 279 -12.02 -24.86 9.80
C TRP A 279 -13.27 -25.35 9.07
N ILE A 280 -13.18 -25.46 7.75
CA ILE A 280 -14.21 -26.03 6.89
C ILE A 280 -13.83 -27.46 6.55
N LYS A 281 -14.49 -28.43 7.19
CA LYS A 281 -14.21 -29.85 7.00
C LYS A 281 -15.32 -30.57 6.24
N GLY A 282 -14.96 -31.65 5.56
CA GLY A 282 -15.94 -32.48 4.85
C GLY A 282 -15.28 -33.52 3.96
N ASP A 283 -16.06 -34.52 3.57
CA ASP A 283 -15.57 -35.63 2.75
C ASP A 283 -15.12 -35.16 1.34
N PRO A 284 -14.33 -36.00 0.63
CA PRO A 284 -14.04 -35.77 -0.79
C PRO A 284 -15.32 -35.57 -1.62
N GLY A 285 -15.27 -34.65 -2.58
CA GLY A 285 -16.40 -34.38 -3.48
C GLY A 285 -17.53 -33.52 -2.90
N LYS A 286 -17.46 -33.07 -1.63
CA LYS A 286 -18.50 -32.23 -1.01
C LYS A 286 -18.45 -30.73 -1.41
N GLY A 287 -17.60 -30.36 -2.36
CA GLY A 287 -17.55 -28.99 -2.89
C GLY A 287 -16.77 -27.96 -2.06
N LYS A 288 -15.95 -28.38 -1.08
CA LYS A 288 -15.16 -27.48 -0.21
C LYS A 288 -14.36 -26.41 -0.96
N THR A 289 -13.63 -26.80 -2.00
CA THR A 289 -12.87 -25.86 -2.84
C THR A 289 -13.76 -24.81 -3.48
N MET A 290 -14.91 -25.21 -4.03
CA MET A 290 -15.86 -24.27 -4.66
C MET A 290 -16.53 -23.37 -3.63
N LEU A 291 -16.80 -23.90 -2.43
CA LEU A 291 -17.25 -23.13 -1.27
C LEU A 291 -16.23 -22.05 -0.89
N LEU A 292 -14.93 -22.39 -0.80
CA LEU A 292 -13.88 -21.42 -0.51
C LEU A 292 -13.69 -20.41 -1.64
N CYS A 293 -13.78 -20.80 -2.92
CA CYS A 293 -13.80 -19.86 -4.03
C CYS A 293 -14.92 -18.82 -3.88
N GLY A 294 -16.12 -19.25 -3.50
CA GLY A 294 -17.24 -18.35 -3.23
C GLY A 294 -17.03 -17.43 -2.03
N ILE A 295 -16.43 -17.94 -0.94
CA ILE A 295 -16.06 -17.13 0.21
C ILE A 295 -15.02 -16.07 -0.18
N ILE A 296 -14.01 -16.44 -0.97
CA ILE A 296 -13.00 -15.50 -1.49
C ILE A 296 -13.66 -14.38 -2.27
N ASP A 297 -14.58 -14.70 -3.19
CA ASP A 297 -15.29 -13.70 -4.00
C ASP A 297 -16.10 -12.72 -3.14
N GLU A 298 -16.78 -13.20 -2.10
CA GLU A 298 -17.57 -12.35 -1.20
C GLU A 298 -16.68 -11.50 -0.28
N LEU A 299 -15.58 -12.08 0.23
CA LEU A 299 -14.58 -11.33 1.00
C LEU A 299 -13.92 -10.24 0.15
N GLN A 300 -13.62 -10.51 -1.12
CA GLN A 300 -13.10 -9.49 -2.05
C GLN A 300 -14.08 -8.34 -2.27
N LYS A 301 -15.40 -8.60 -2.28
CA LYS A 301 -16.43 -7.56 -2.41
C LYS A 301 -16.59 -6.73 -1.15
N TRP A 302 -16.50 -7.37 0.02
CA TRP A 302 -16.67 -6.70 1.32
C TRP A 302 -15.41 -6.03 1.84
N LYS A 303 -14.26 -6.41 1.29
CA LYS A 303 -12.95 -5.86 1.62
C LYS A 303 -13.00 -4.34 1.61
N ALA A 304 -12.77 -3.75 2.79
CA ALA A 304 -12.43 -2.33 2.83
C ALA A 304 -11.16 -2.13 1.99
N LYS A 305 -10.97 -0.94 1.40
CA LYS A 305 -9.73 -0.62 0.64
C LYS A 305 -8.45 -0.97 1.42
N THR A 306 -8.54 -1.01 2.75
CA THR A 306 -7.43 -1.33 3.64
C THR A 306 -7.16 -2.82 3.81
N ASP A 307 -8.12 -3.73 3.68
CA ASP A 307 -7.91 -5.10 4.17
C ASP A 307 -7.10 -5.95 3.17
N LEU A 308 -6.37 -6.96 3.65
CA LEU A 308 -5.60 -7.90 2.85
C LEU A 308 -6.32 -9.24 2.79
N LEU A 309 -6.30 -9.87 1.61
CA LEU A 309 -6.84 -11.22 1.43
C LEU A 309 -5.82 -12.05 0.65
N SER A 310 -5.27 -13.06 1.30
CA SER A 310 -4.29 -13.98 0.70
C SER A 310 -4.82 -15.40 0.79
N PHE A 311 -4.67 -16.16 -0.28
CA PHE A 311 -5.20 -17.52 -0.35
C PHE A 311 -4.26 -18.46 -1.10
N PHE A 312 -4.37 -19.76 -0.82
CA PHE A 312 -3.58 -20.80 -1.48
C PHE A 312 -4.42 -22.07 -1.63
N PHE A 313 -4.26 -22.76 -2.76
CA PHE A 313 -4.96 -24.01 -3.04
C PHE A 313 -3.95 -25.15 -3.14
N CYS A 314 -3.96 -26.05 -2.15
CA CYS A 314 -3.13 -27.25 -2.22
C CYS A 314 -3.67 -28.21 -3.29
N GLN A 315 -2.78 -28.83 -4.06
CA GLN A 315 -3.15 -29.88 -5.00
C GLN A 315 -2.16 -31.04 -4.95
N ALA A 316 -2.57 -32.21 -4.46
CA ALA A 316 -1.67 -33.32 -4.16
C ALA A 316 -0.87 -33.79 -5.39
N THR A 317 -1.48 -33.69 -6.58
CA THR A 317 -0.92 -34.12 -7.87
C THR A 317 0.06 -33.12 -8.48
N ASP A 318 0.22 -31.91 -7.93
CA ASP A 318 1.12 -30.89 -8.44
C ASP A 318 2.22 -30.57 -7.42
N SER A 319 3.44 -31.00 -7.72
CA SER A 319 4.61 -30.84 -6.83
C SER A 319 4.95 -29.39 -6.52
N ARG A 320 4.46 -28.43 -7.31
CA ARG A 320 4.68 -27.00 -7.09
C ARG A 320 3.82 -26.45 -5.96
N ILE A 321 2.70 -27.11 -5.62
CA ILE A 321 1.67 -26.62 -4.70
C ILE A 321 1.17 -27.68 -3.71
N ASN A 322 1.96 -28.71 -3.45
CA ASN A 322 1.62 -29.80 -2.52
C ASN A 322 2.52 -29.87 -1.28
N ASN A 323 3.21 -28.78 -0.92
CA ASN A 323 4.12 -28.75 0.21
C ASN A 323 3.98 -27.47 1.04
N ALA A 324 4.32 -27.56 2.32
CA ALA A 324 4.15 -26.46 3.27
C ALA A 324 4.91 -25.18 2.88
N THR A 325 6.11 -25.32 2.32
CA THR A 325 6.93 -24.21 1.81
C THR A 325 6.20 -23.45 0.69
N ALA A 326 5.57 -24.17 -0.25
CA ALA A 326 4.79 -23.55 -1.34
C ALA A 326 3.60 -22.77 -0.80
N VAL A 327 2.90 -23.29 0.23
CA VAL A 327 1.78 -22.60 0.89
C VAL A 327 2.24 -21.25 1.45
N LEU A 328 3.32 -21.22 2.26
CA LEU A 328 3.81 -19.97 2.83
C LEU A 328 4.33 -19.00 1.75
N ARG A 329 5.00 -19.50 0.71
CA ARG A 329 5.47 -18.68 -0.42
C ARG A 329 4.30 -18.02 -1.16
N GLY A 330 3.27 -18.78 -1.52
CA GLY A 330 2.10 -18.27 -2.23
C GLY A 330 1.32 -17.25 -1.39
N LEU A 331 1.15 -17.52 -0.09
CA LEU A 331 0.50 -16.58 0.82
C LEU A 331 1.32 -15.28 0.97
N LEU A 332 2.64 -15.36 1.15
CA LEU A 332 3.52 -14.18 1.23
C LEU A 332 3.53 -13.39 -0.06
N TYR A 333 3.58 -14.07 -1.21
CA TYR A 333 3.56 -13.43 -2.52
C TYR A 333 2.34 -12.51 -2.65
N MET A 334 1.15 -13.03 -2.34
CA MET A 334 -0.09 -12.23 -2.38
C MET A 334 -0.11 -11.07 -1.37
N LEU A 335 0.44 -11.25 -0.17
CA LEU A 335 0.53 -10.19 0.83
C LEU A 335 1.44 -9.05 0.36
N VAL A 336 2.60 -9.38 -0.21
CA VAL A 336 3.56 -8.41 -0.72
C VAL A 336 3.05 -7.70 -1.96
N ASP A 337 2.35 -8.41 -2.84
CA ASP A 337 1.72 -7.82 -4.02
C ASP A 337 0.67 -6.76 -3.64
N GLN A 338 -0.15 -7.06 -2.63
CA GLN A 338 -1.18 -6.15 -2.14
C GLN A 338 -0.65 -5.06 -1.21
N GLN A 339 0.39 -5.34 -0.42
CA GLN A 339 1.10 -4.39 0.44
C GLN A 339 2.60 -4.44 0.17
N PRO A 340 3.05 -3.77 -0.91
CA PRO A 340 4.44 -3.67 -1.34
C PRO A 340 5.51 -3.48 -0.24
N SER A 341 5.22 -2.66 0.78
CA SER A 341 6.16 -2.35 1.85
C SER A 341 6.60 -3.57 2.67
N LEU A 342 5.81 -4.65 2.68
CA LEU A 342 6.13 -5.90 3.39
C LEU A 342 7.32 -6.64 2.79
N VAL A 343 7.68 -6.37 1.52
CA VAL A 343 8.84 -6.99 0.85
C VAL A 343 10.14 -6.76 1.62
N SER A 344 10.21 -5.69 2.40
CA SER A 344 11.37 -5.37 3.24
C SER A 344 11.72 -6.47 4.25
N HIS A 345 10.73 -7.24 4.74
CA HIS A 345 10.98 -8.38 5.64
C HIS A 345 11.64 -9.55 4.93
N ILE A 346 11.26 -9.80 3.68
CA ILE A 346 11.85 -10.87 2.86
C ILE A 346 13.26 -10.49 2.42
N ARG A 347 13.44 -9.24 1.98
CA ARG A 347 14.71 -8.72 1.47
C ARG A 347 15.85 -8.72 2.48
N LYS A 348 15.56 -8.68 3.78
CA LYS A 348 16.57 -8.84 4.84
C LYS A 348 17.42 -10.10 4.68
N LYS A 349 16.84 -11.18 4.14
CA LYS A 349 17.53 -12.44 3.88
C LYS A 349 17.76 -12.69 2.38
N HIS A 350 16.80 -12.28 1.54
CA HIS A 350 16.85 -12.53 0.10
C HIS A 350 17.95 -11.76 -0.62
N ASP A 351 18.28 -10.54 -0.18
CA ASP A 351 19.32 -9.73 -0.83
C ASP A 351 20.69 -10.43 -0.82
N ASP A 352 20.95 -11.32 0.14
CA ASP A 352 22.18 -12.12 0.26
C ASP A 352 22.02 -13.54 -0.30
N ALA A 353 20.92 -14.23 0.03
CA ALA A 353 20.71 -15.65 -0.32
C ALA A 353 20.11 -15.85 -1.73
N GLY A 354 19.46 -14.84 -2.31
CA GLY A 354 18.71 -14.94 -3.55
C GLY A 354 17.63 -16.02 -3.49
N LYS A 355 17.38 -16.67 -4.63
CA LYS A 355 16.38 -17.75 -4.75
C LYS A 355 16.60 -18.96 -3.81
N ALA A 356 17.85 -19.21 -3.40
CA ALA A 356 18.16 -20.34 -2.51
C ALA A 356 17.42 -20.24 -1.18
N LEU A 357 17.10 -19.02 -0.73
CA LEU A 357 16.27 -18.74 0.44
C LEU A 357 14.94 -19.52 0.46
N PHE A 358 14.38 -19.81 -0.72
CA PHE A 358 13.07 -20.43 -0.87
C PHE A 358 13.12 -21.87 -1.37
N GLU A 359 14.31 -22.36 -1.71
CA GLU A 359 14.51 -23.63 -2.44
C GLU A 359 15.43 -24.61 -1.69
N ASP A 360 16.25 -24.13 -0.76
CA ASP A 360 17.18 -24.98 -0.02
C ASP A 360 16.52 -25.75 1.13
N VAL A 361 17.33 -26.59 1.80
CA VAL A 361 16.88 -27.43 2.94
C VAL A 361 16.42 -26.62 4.15
N ASN A 362 16.78 -25.34 4.23
CA ASN A 362 16.43 -24.42 5.31
C ASN A 362 15.27 -23.48 4.93
N ALA A 363 14.70 -23.61 3.73
CA ALA A 363 13.66 -22.72 3.21
C ALA A 363 12.46 -22.61 4.17
N TRP A 364 12.06 -23.71 4.80
CA TRP A 364 10.98 -23.71 5.79
C TRP A 364 11.29 -22.79 6.98
N VAL A 365 12.48 -22.90 7.57
CA VAL A 365 12.90 -22.09 8.72
C VAL A 365 12.99 -20.61 8.32
N ALA A 366 13.57 -20.33 7.15
CA ALA A 366 13.65 -18.96 6.66
C ALA A 366 12.27 -18.34 6.44
N LEU A 367 11.35 -19.08 5.83
CA LEU A 367 10.00 -18.61 5.52
C LEU A 367 9.15 -18.40 6.75
N THR A 368 9.18 -19.30 7.75
CA THR A 368 8.39 -19.12 8.98
C THR A 368 8.84 -17.88 9.75
N GLU A 369 10.15 -17.60 9.83
CA GLU A 369 10.67 -16.37 10.45
C GLU A 369 10.25 -15.10 9.68
N ILE A 370 10.33 -15.14 8.35
CA ILE A 370 9.89 -14.03 7.49
C ILE A 370 8.39 -13.80 7.65
N PHE A 371 7.59 -14.85 7.58
CA PHE A 371 6.13 -14.78 7.68
C PHE A 371 5.71 -14.23 9.04
N THR A 372 6.32 -14.73 10.12
CA THR A 372 6.10 -14.21 11.48
C THR A 372 6.44 -12.72 11.57
N SER A 373 7.56 -12.29 10.99
CA SER A 373 7.95 -10.87 10.95
C SER A 373 6.95 -10.01 10.19
N VAL A 374 6.37 -10.53 9.10
CA VAL A 374 5.31 -9.87 8.34
C VAL A 374 4.03 -9.75 9.16
N LEU A 375 3.60 -10.82 9.83
CA LEU A 375 2.38 -10.81 10.66
C LEU A 375 2.49 -9.88 11.88
N GLN A 376 3.70 -9.72 12.41
CA GLN A 376 4.00 -8.82 13.52
C GLN A 376 4.24 -7.36 13.09
N ASP A 377 4.27 -7.07 11.78
CA ASP A 377 4.51 -5.70 11.30
C ASP A 377 3.42 -4.75 11.82
N PRO A 378 3.78 -3.66 12.54
CA PRO A 378 2.80 -2.71 13.07
C PRO A 378 1.91 -2.07 12.01
N SER A 379 2.41 -1.95 10.78
CA SER A 379 1.72 -1.39 9.61
C SER A 379 0.96 -2.43 8.78
N LEU A 380 0.96 -3.71 9.18
CA LEU A 380 0.14 -4.72 8.54
C LEU A 380 -1.33 -4.34 8.67
N ARG A 381 -2.04 -4.32 7.54
CA ARG A 381 -3.48 -4.05 7.52
C ARG A 381 -4.26 -5.29 7.99
N SER A 382 -5.53 -5.13 8.33
CA SER A 382 -6.37 -6.29 8.68
C SER A 382 -6.26 -7.35 7.58
N THR A 383 -5.97 -8.59 7.94
CA THR A 383 -5.56 -9.63 6.98
C THR A 383 -6.40 -10.89 7.15
N CYS A 384 -6.87 -11.45 6.04
CA CYS A 384 -7.45 -12.78 5.97
C CYS A 384 -6.56 -13.71 5.14
N LEU A 385 -6.20 -14.86 5.70
CA LEU A 385 -5.37 -15.91 5.10
C LEU A 385 -6.22 -17.16 4.89
N ILE A 386 -6.20 -17.73 3.70
CA ILE A 386 -7.03 -18.89 3.35
C ILE A 386 -6.17 -20.01 2.79
N ILE A 387 -6.32 -21.24 3.28
CA ILE A 387 -5.67 -22.43 2.72
C ILE A 387 -6.75 -23.47 2.39
N ASP A 388 -6.96 -23.74 1.10
CA ASP A 388 -7.83 -24.82 0.66
C ASP A 388 -7.08 -26.15 0.62
N ALA A 389 -7.77 -27.21 1.03
CA ALA A 389 -7.36 -28.60 0.95
C ALA A 389 -6.02 -28.88 1.65
N LEU A 390 -5.89 -28.53 2.93
CA LEU A 390 -4.68 -28.84 3.72
C LEU A 390 -4.29 -30.33 3.65
N ASP A 391 -5.26 -31.25 3.53
CA ASP A 391 -5.01 -32.69 3.36
C ASP A 391 -4.28 -33.04 2.04
N GLU A 392 -4.23 -32.13 1.08
CA GLU A 392 -3.48 -32.26 -0.17
C GLU A 392 -2.04 -31.73 -0.08
N CYS A 393 -1.63 -31.20 1.08
CA CYS A 393 -0.23 -30.90 1.39
C CYS A 393 0.51 -32.19 1.79
N VAL A 394 1.27 -32.76 0.85
CA VAL A 394 1.97 -34.03 1.00
C VAL A 394 3.25 -33.90 1.86
N LEU A 395 4.00 -32.81 1.67
CA LEU A 395 5.27 -32.60 2.38
C LEU A 395 5.10 -31.57 3.51
N ASP A 396 5.57 -31.92 4.71
CA ASP A 396 5.65 -31.05 5.89
C ASP A 396 4.30 -30.52 6.43
N LEU A 397 3.17 -31.21 6.16
CA LEU A 397 1.85 -30.83 6.70
C LEU A 397 1.83 -30.63 8.23
N PRO A 398 2.44 -31.51 9.07
CA PRO A 398 2.45 -31.28 10.52
C PRO A 398 3.09 -29.94 10.92
N LYS A 399 4.17 -29.54 10.23
CA LYS A 399 4.83 -28.25 10.47
C LYS A 399 3.94 -27.08 10.06
N LEU A 400 3.19 -27.22 8.96
CA LEU A 400 2.24 -26.21 8.51
C LEU A 400 1.10 -26.02 9.51
N LEU A 401 0.52 -27.11 10.01
CA LEU A 401 -0.55 -27.08 11.01
C LEU A 401 -0.07 -26.42 12.30
N GLU A 402 1.11 -26.79 12.78
CA GLU A 402 1.72 -26.15 13.96
C GLU A 402 1.93 -24.65 13.75
N PHE A 403 2.42 -24.25 12.58
CA PHE A 403 2.60 -22.83 12.25
C PHE A 403 1.26 -22.07 12.22
N VAL A 404 0.24 -22.60 11.54
CA VAL A 404 -1.10 -21.99 11.49
C VAL A 404 -1.67 -21.86 12.90
N ALA A 405 -1.55 -22.91 13.72
CA ALA A 405 -1.99 -22.90 15.11
C ALA A 405 -1.31 -21.78 15.93
N GLN A 406 0.01 -21.66 15.83
CA GLN A 406 0.79 -20.63 16.54
C GLN A 406 0.44 -19.21 16.07
N GLN A 407 0.18 -19.01 14.78
CA GLN A 407 -0.15 -17.70 14.22
C GLN A 407 -1.65 -17.36 14.28
N SER A 408 -2.48 -18.23 14.85
CA SER A 408 -3.92 -18.01 15.04
C SER A 408 -4.26 -17.40 16.41
N ALA A 409 -3.27 -16.88 17.14
CA ALA A 409 -3.51 -16.13 18.38
C ALA A 409 -4.29 -14.82 18.11
N PRO A 410 -5.02 -14.27 19.11
CA PRO A 410 -5.80 -13.04 18.96
C PRO A 410 -4.97 -11.92 18.34
N SER A 411 -5.32 -11.54 17.12
CA SER A 411 -4.58 -10.58 16.32
C SER A 411 -5.49 -9.97 15.23
N ARG A 412 -4.89 -9.18 14.35
CA ARG A 412 -5.55 -8.63 13.14
C ARG A 412 -5.57 -9.62 11.96
N VAL A 413 -5.27 -10.90 12.19
CA VAL A 413 -5.03 -11.91 11.15
C VAL A 413 -5.99 -13.08 11.31
N LYS A 414 -6.99 -13.16 10.43
CA LYS A 414 -7.95 -14.26 10.40
C LYS A 414 -7.52 -15.34 9.42
N TRP A 415 -7.71 -16.59 9.81
CA TRP A 415 -7.42 -17.79 9.03
C TRP A 415 -8.71 -18.52 8.67
N VAL A 416 -8.80 -18.99 7.43
CA VAL A 416 -9.77 -20.01 7.01
C VAL A 416 -9.01 -21.16 6.39
N VAL A 417 -9.26 -22.37 6.87
CA VAL A 417 -8.63 -23.57 6.31
C VAL A 417 -9.70 -24.58 5.92
N SER A 418 -9.49 -25.30 4.83
CA SER A 418 -10.33 -26.45 4.48
C SER A 418 -9.54 -27.74 4.45
N SER A 419 -10.16 -28.85 4.81
CA SER A 419 -9.57 -30.18 4.63
C SER A 419 -10.60 -31.30 4.68
N ARG A 420 -10.15 -32.54 4.45
CA ARG A 420 -10.87 -33.75 4.90
C ARG A 420 -10.97 -33.79 6.43
N ASN A 421 -11.94 -34.58 6.91
CA ASN A 421 -12.15 -34.83 8.34
C ASN A 421 -11.12 -35.85 8.86
N TRP A 422 -9.84 -35.45 8.91
CA TRP A 422 -8.75 -36.28 9.42
C TRP A 422 -8.48 -35.94 10.88
N PRO A 423 -8.48 -36.93 11.81
CA PRO A 423 -8.25 -36.69 13.23
C PRO A 423 -6.92 -35.98 13.53
N GLU A 424 -5.88 -36.25 12.74
CA GLU A 424 -4.56 -35.62 12.89
C GLU A 424 -4.60 -34.10 12.64
N ILE A 425 -5.44 -33.65 11.69
CA ILE A 425 -5.64 -32.21 11.43
C ILE A 425 -6.45 -31.59 12.56
N GLU A 426 -7.51 -32.29 13.00
CA GLU A 426 -8.36 -31.84 14.11
C GLU A 426 -7.54 -31.61 15.39
N GLU A 427 -6.75 -32.60 15.81
CA GLU A 427 -5.95 -32.56 17.04
C GLU A 427 -4.92 -31.41 17.02
N GLN A 428 -4.26 -31.18 15.88
CA GLN A 428 -3.25 -30.13 15.77
C GLN A 428 -3.86 -28.74 15.78
N LEU A 429 -4.97 -28.57 15.07
CA LEU A 429 -5.69 -27.30 15.13
C LEU A 429 -6.28 -27.10 16.54
N GLU A 430 -6.66 -28.15 17.30
CA GLU A 430 -7.37 -28.02 18.61
C GLU A 430 -6.50 -27.36 19.66
N ARG A 431 -5.19 -27.59 19.55
CA ARG A 431 -4.17 -26.90 20.32
C ARG A 431 -4.16 -25.38 20.08
N ALA A 432 -4.79 -24.90 19.01
CA ALA A 432 -4.96 -23.49 18.65
C ALA A 432 -6.28 -22.84 19.12
N GLY A 433 -7.24 -23.59 19.68
CA GLY A 433 -8.50 -23.05 20.24
C GLY A 433 -9.49 -22.44 19.22
N TYR A 434 -9.88 -23.19 18.18
CA TYR A 434 -10.72 -22.73 17.05
C TYR A 434 -12.16 -23.29 17.06
N LYS A 435 -13.01 -22.84 16.12
CA LYS A 435 -14.45 -23.20 16.03
C LYS A 435 -14.74 -24.07 14.80
N HIS A 436 -15.63 -25.07 14.95
CA HIS A 436 -15.98 -26.03 13.90
C HIS A 436 -17.18 -25.58 13.05
N LEU A 437 -17.17 -25.94 11.76
CA LEU A 437 -18.31 -25.80 10.86
C LEU A 437 -18.55 -27.17 10.20
N HIS A 438 -19.69 -27.81 10.51
CA HIS A 438 -20.08 -29.15 10.06
C HIS A 438 -20.89 -29.16 8.76
#